data_AF-A0A0J9SN83-F1
#
_entry.id   AF-A0A0J9SN83-F1
#
_cell.length_a   1.000
_cell.length_b   1.000
_cell.length_c   1.000
_cell.angle_alpha   90.00
_cell.angle_beta   90.00
_cell.angle_gamma   90.00
#
_symmetry.space_group_name_H-M   'P 1'
#
loop_
_entity.id
_entity.type
_entity.pdbx_description
1 polymer ?
#
loop_
_entity_poly.entity_id
_entity_poly.type
_entity_poly.pdbx_seq_one_letter_code
_entity_poly.pdbx_strand_id
1 'polypeptide(L)'
;MYDKYIENQSSGCNMLEFYKASLKSYCENGDWEECNNFVEQIDVHLFEKYNNLIVLCEQFDKLINSGDNEEPNKCAYAKKCVELYEKYIKECLGGVNNYYCNELKNFKHDYEKKIKELTCADIATILTSSESTDLASIIIVPVIIIPALCFIYYIVNKVNHISIL
;
A
#
# COMPACT_ATOMS: atom_id res chain seq x y z
N MET A 1 2.31 21.91 2.23
CA MET A 1 3.38 22.93 2.01
C MET A 1 4.27 22.58 0.79
N TYR A 2 4.19 21.35 0.28
CA TYR A 2 5.05 20.82 -0.78
C TYR A 2 4.46 20.91 -2.20
N ASP A 3 3.13 20.99 -2.36
CA ASP A 3 2.44 20.97 -3.67
C ASP A 3 2.90 22.08 -4.64
N LYS A 4 3.48 23.18 -4.15
CA LYS A 4 3.90 24.31 -4.98
C LYS A 4 5.28 24.14 -5.65
N TYR A 5 6.01 23.06 -5.37
CA TYR A 5 7.41 22.92 -5.76
C TYR A 5 7.68 21.95 -6.92
N ILE A 6 6.70 21.14 -7.33
CA ILE A 6 6.91 20.09 -8.34
C ILE A 6 6.70 20.58 -9.80
N GLU A 7 6.04 21.71 -10.02
CA GLU A 7 5.66 22.15 -11.38
C GLU A 7 6.73 22.91 -12.19
N ASN A 8 8.01 22.97 -11.79
CA ASN A 8 9.01 23.66 -12.63
C ASN A 8 10.39 23.00 -12.64
N GLN A 9 10.63 22.13 -13.63
CA GLN A 9 11.98 21.83 -14.14
C GLN A 9 12.51 23.05 -14.91
N SER A 10 12.92 24.10 -14.20
CA SER A 10 13.70 25.22 -14.73
C SER A 10 14.19 26.09 -13.57
N SER A 11 15.46 25.90 -13.18
CA SER A 11 16.25 26.74 -12.26
C SER A 11 15.74 26.97 -10.82
N GLY A 12 14.88 26.10 -10.28
CA GLY A 12 14.43 26.13 -8.88
C GLY A 12 15.21 25.15 -8.00
N CYS A 13 15.33 25.44 -6.70
CA CYS A 13 16.06 24.66 -5.68
C CYS A 13 16.10 23.15 -5.91
N ASN A 14 17.27 22.53 -5.81
CA ASN A 14 17.40 21.08 -5.78
C ASN A 14 16.83 20.55 -4.46
N MET A 15 15.54 20.18 -4.49
CA MET A 15 14.78 19.78 -3.31
C MET A 15 15.36 18.52 -2.63
N LEU A 16 15.92 17.60 -3.42
CA LEU A 16 16.61 16.43 -2.89
C LEU A 16 17.86 16.84 -2.08
N GLU A 17 18.68 17.73 -2.62
CA GLU A 17 19.87 18.22 -1.93
C GLU A 17 19.50 19.00 -0.65
N PHE A 18 18.44 19.84 -0.72
CA PHE A 18 17.94 20.53 0.46
C PHE A 18 17.42 19.55 1.54
N TYR A 19 16.68 18.52 1.13
CA TYR A 19 16.17 17.49 2.03
C TYR A 19 17.30 16.71 2.69
N LYS A 20 18.30 16.27 1.90
CA LYS A 20 19.51 15.62 2.42
C LYS A 20 20.27 16.49 3.40
N ALA A 21 20.49 17.76 3.08
CA ALA A 21 21.18 18.70 3.96
C ALA A 21 20.43 18.89 5.29
N SER A 22 19.10 18.96 5.23
CA SER A 22 18.24 19.06 6.42
C SER A 22 18.38 17.82 7.30
N LEU A 23 18.25 16.61 6.74
CA LEU A 23 18.39 15.37 7.49
C LEU A 23 19.79 15.20 8.07
N LYS A 24 20.84 15.53 7.31
CA LYS A 24 22.23 15.45 7.79
C LYS A 24 22.44 16.33 9.03
N SER A 25 21.90 17.55 9.02
CA SER A 25 21.94 18.43 10.19
C SER A 25 21.22 17.81 11.41
N TYR A 26 20.11 17.10 11.20
CA TYR A 26 19.49 16.32 12.28
C TYR A 26 20.37 15.17 12.77
N CYS A 27 21.01 14.42 11.86
CA CYS A 27 21.88 13.29 12.19
C CYS A 27 23.11 13.71 13.02
N GLU A 28 23.75 14.83 12.68
CA GLU A 28 24.94 15.36 13.35
C GLU A 28 24.67 15.75 14.81
N ASN A 29 23.42 16.07 15.15
CA ASN A 29 23.02 16.40 16.52
C ASN A 29 22.69 15.16 17.39
N GLY A 30 22.59 13.97 16.78
CA GLY A 30 22.04 12.77 17.43
C GLY A 30 23.01 11.60 17.66
N ASP A 31 24.29 11.74 17.25
CA ASP A 31 25.33 10.69 17.33
C ASP A 31 24.87 9.31 16.77
N TRP A 32 24.10 9.35 15.68
CA TRP A 32 23.51 8.18 15.03
C TRP A 32 24.21 7.93 13.68
N GLU A 33 25.29 7.15 13.69
CA GLU A 33 26.08 6.86 12.48
C GLU A 33 25.20 6.27 11.34
N GLU A 34 24.21 5.46 11.69
CA GLU A 34 23.26 4.87 10.74
C GLU A 34 22.36 5.93 10.08
N CYS A 35 22.14 7.08 10.73
CA CYS A 35 21.38 8.20 10.16
C CYS A 35 22.13 8.82 8.97
N ASN A 36 23.43 9.07 9.10
CA ASN A 36 24.24 9.59 7.99
C ASN A 36 24.28 8.61 6.82
N ASN A 37 24.47 7.31 7.12
CA ASN A 37 24.45 6.26 6.11
C ASN A 37 23.08 6.15 5.40
N PHE A 38 21.99 6.36 6.13
CA PHE A 38 20.65 6.42 5.53
C PHE A 38 20.51 7.63 4.59
N VAL A 39 20.93 8.82 5.02
CA VAL A 39 20.85 10.05 4.21
C VAL A 39 21.61 9.93 2.89
N GLU A 40 22.78 9.31 2.91
CA GLU A 40 23.59 9.08 1.70
C GLU A 40 22.90 8.14 0.70
N GLN A 41 22.14 7.15 1.20
CA GLN A 41 21.41 6.20 0.37
C GLN A 41 20.12 6.77 -0.25
N ILE A 42 19.69 7.99 0.13
CA ILE A 42 18.51 8.61 -0.45
C ILE A 42 18.83 9.03 -1.89
N ASP A 43 18.40 8.27 -2.87
CA ASP A 43 18.45 8.68 -4.27
C ASP A 43 17.18 9.43 -4.68
N VAL A 44 17.13 9.88 -5.94
CA VAL A 44 15.98 10.58 -6.49
C VAL A 44 14.72 9.71 -6.47
N HIS A 45 14.84 8.40 -6.67
CA HIS A 45 13.70 7.49 -6.71
C HIS A 45 13.11 7.26 -5.32
N LEU A 46 13.96 7.07 -4.30
CA LEU A 46 13.53 6.94 -2.92
C LEU A 46 12.90 8.25 -2.41
N PHE A 47 13.48 9.39 -2.79
CA PHE A 47 12.91 10.70 -2.48
C PHE A 47 11.53 10.91 -3.13
N GLU A 48 11.36 10.55 -4.39
CA GLU A 48 10.05 10.58 -5.07
C GLU A 48 9.02 9.70 -4.35
N LYS A 49 9.43 8.52 -3.88
CA LYS A 49 8.56 7.63 -3.09
C LYS A 49 8.11 8.27 -1.78
N TYR A 50 9.02 8.90 -1.04
CA TYR A 50 8.65 9.63 0.17
C TYR A 50 7.70 10.79 -0.13
N ASN A 51 7.95 11.55 -1.19
CA ASN A 51 7.03 12.62 -1.60
C ASN A 51 5.65 12.10 -1.97
N ASN A 52 5.57 10.96 -2.67
CA ASN A 52 4.29 10.33 -3.00
C ASN A 52 3.50 9.96 -1.73
N LEU A 53 4.16 9.38 -0.72
CA LEU A 53 3.53 9.09 0.57
C LEU A 53 3.06 10.36 1.28
N ILE A 54 3.90 11.40 1.33
CA ILE A 54 3.54 12.69 1.96
C ILE A 54 2.29 13.27 1.30
N VAL A 55 2.25 13.34 -0.03
CA VAL A 55 1.09 13.86 -0.78
C VAL A 55 -0.17 13.04 -0.49
N LEU A 56 -0.04 11.70 -0.43
CA LEU A 56 -1.16 10.82 -0.09
C LEU A 56 -1.68 11.06 1.33
N CYS A 57 -0.77 11.15 2.31
CA CYS A 57 -1.09 11.42 3.71
C CYS A 57 -1.72 12.81 3.88
N GLU A 58 -1.24 13.84 3.18
CA GLU A 58 -1.85 15.18 3.23
C GLU A 58 -3.31 15.17 2.76
N GLN A 59 -3.68 14.35 1.77
CA GLN A 59 -5.07 14.21 1.34
C GLN A 59 -5.89 13.42 2.36
N PHE A 60 -5.30 12.40 2.97
CA PHE A 60 -5.95 11.60 3.99
C PHE A 60 -6.22 12.38 5.27
N ASP A 61 -5.27 13.22 5.69
CA ASP A 61 -5.44 14.12 6.83
C ASP A 61 -6.58 15.10 6.58
N LYS A 62 -6.73 15.61 5.35
CA LYS A 62 -7.89 16.45 4.99
C LYS A 62 -9.21 15.68 5.03
N LEU A 63 -9.20 14.40 4.64
CA LEU A 63 -10.36 13.53 4.78
C LEU A 63 -10.75 13.30 6.25
N ILE A 64 -9.77 13.07 7.13
CA ILE A 64 -10.00 12.80 8.55
C ILE A 64 -10.41 14.06 9.32
N ASN A 65 -9.74 15.18 9.06
CA ASN A 65 -9.83 16.39 9.88
C ASN A 65 -10.78 17.46 9.34
N SER A 66 -11.41 17.24 8.17
CA SER A 66 -12.48 18.14 7.70
C SER A 66 -13.70 18.04 8.62
N GLY A 67 -14.34 19.19 8.86
CA GLY A 67 -15.50 19.27 9.74
C GLY A 67 -16.67 18.41 9.26
N ASP A 68 -17.54 18.00 10.18
CA ASP A 68 -18.68 17.11 9.88
C ASP A 68 -19.68 17.70 8.89
N ASN A 69 -19.72 19.02 8.75
CA ASN A 69 -20.61 19.74 7.83
C ASN A 69 -20.03 19.90 6.41
N GLU A 70 -18.88 19.29 6.11
CA GLU A 70 -18.17 19.43 4.82
C GLU A 70 -18.12 18.12 4.03
N GLU A 71 -19.22 17.35 4.03
CA GLU A 71 -19.30 16.05 3.32
C GLU A 71 -18.90 16.11 1.83
N PRO A 72 -19.28 17.13 1.04
CA PRO A 72 -18.80 17.27 -0.35
C PRO A 72 -17.27 17.40 -0.46
N ASN A 73 -16.63 18.08 0.49
CA ASN A 73 -15.17 18.23 0.52
C ASN A 73 -14.50 16.90 0.93
N LYS A 74 -15.08 16.19 1.90
CA LYS A 74 -14.63 14.86 2.32
C LYS A 74 -14.62 13.88 1.15
N CYS A 75 -15.69 13.81 0.37
CA CYS A 75 -15.73 12.93 -0.79
C CYS A 75 -14.71 13.31 -1.88
N ALA A 76 -14.44 14.60 -2.07
CA ALA A 76 -13.37 15.03 -2.97
C ALA A 76 -11.98 14.55 -2.50
N TYR A 77 -11.68 14.67 -1.19
CA TYR A 77 -10.42 14.16 -0.62
C TYR A 77 -10.34 12.63 -0.70
N ALA A 78 -11.43 11.92 -0.38
CA ALA A 78 -11.49 10.47 -0.51
C ALA A 78 -11.25 10.00 -1.95
N LYS A 79 -11.82 10.70 -2.94
CA LYS A 79 -11.58 10.41 -4.35
C LYS A 79 -10.10 10.62 -4.69
N LYS A 80 -9.49 11.70 -4.19
CA LYS A 80 -8.08 11.97 -4.44
C LYS A 80 -7.16 10.92 -3.82
N CYS A 81 -7.49 10.46 -2.61
CA CYS A 81 -6.82 9.33 -1.97
C CYS A 81 -6.82 8.09 -2.85
N VAL A 82 -7.98 7.70 -3.41
CA VAL A 82 -8.09 6.55 -4.32
C VAL A 82 -7.21 6.74 -5.56
N GLU A 83 -7.33 7.88 -6.24
CA GLU A 83 -6.56 8.17 -7.46
C GLU A 83 -5.04 8.06 -7.24
N LEU A 84 -4.56 8.65 -6.15
CA LEU A 84 -3.14 8.65 -5.79
C LEU A 84 -2.68 7.25 -5.39
N TYR A 85 -3.44 6.58 -4.53
CA TYR A 85 -3.13 5.22 -4.09
C TYR A 85 -3.01 4.26 -5.28
N GLU A 86 -4.00 4.25 -6.18
CA GLU A 86 -4.01 3.35 -7.34
C GLU A 86 -2.88 3.65 -8.34
N LYS A 87 -2.37 4.88 -8.34
CA LYS A 87 -1.14 5.21 -9.08
C LYS A 87 0.10 4.63 -8.40
N TYR A 88 0.20 4.79 -7.09
CA TYR A 88 1.39 4.48 -6.28
C TYR A 88 1.56 2.98 -6.00
N ILE A 89 0.47 2.24 -5.80
CA ILE A 89 0.49 0.82 -5.47
C ILE A 89 1.00 -0.06 -6.62
N LYS A 90 1.04 0.45 -7.86
CA LYS A 90 1.48 -0.29 -9.05
C LYS A 90 2.90 -0.84 -8.93
N GLU A 91 3.80 -0.10 -8.28
CA GLU A 91 5.17 -0.55 -8.03
C GLU A 91 5.29 -1.64 -6.96
N CYS A 92 4.22 -1.86 -6.20
CA CYS A 92 4.16 -2.85 -5.13
C CYS A 92 3.51 -4.17 -5.56
N LEU A 93 2.90 -4.21 -6.75
CA LEU A 93 2.24 -5.39 -7.28
C LEU A 93 3.23 -6.57 -7.39
N GLY A 94 2.74 -7.77 -7.11
CA GLY A 94 3.58 -8.97 -7.07
C GLY A 94 4.21 -9.22 -5.70
N GLY A 95 3.72 -8.57 -4.64
CA GLY A 95 4.15 -8.83 -3.27
C GLY A 95 5.50 -8.21 -2.90
N VAL A 96 5.91 -7.13 -3.58
CA VAL A 96 7.15 -6.42 -3.25
C VAL A 96 7.11 -5.95 -1.80
N ASN A 97 8.09 -6.37 -1.00
CA ASN A 97 8.20 -6.00 0.39
C ASN A 97 9.33 -4.97 0.58
N ASN A 98 8.95 -3.71 0.74
CA ASN A 98 9.84 -2.63 1.13
C ASN A 98 9.04 -1.61 1.98
N TYR A 99 9.75 -0.67 2.60
CA TYR A 99 9.13 0.33 3.47
C TYR A 99 7.99 1.10 2.76
N TYR A 100 8.24 1.57 1.53
CA TYR A 100 7.24 2.30 0.74
C TYR A 100 5.94 1.49 0.52
N CYS A 101 6.07 0.23 0.13
CA CYS A 101 4.93 -0.66 -0.08
C CYS A 101 4.23 -1.05 1.23
N ASN A 102 4.98 -1.16 2.33
CA ASN A 102 4.40 -1.41 3.65
C ASN A 102 3.54 -0.22 4.11
N GLU A 103 4.01 1.01 3.90
CA GLU A 103 3.22 2.20 4.22
C GLU A 103 1.96 2.33 3.35
N LEU A 104 2.02 1.95 2.07
CA LEU A 104 0.81 1.89 1.24
C LEU A 104 -0.19 0.82 1.74
N LYS A 105 0.29 -0.33 2.23
CA LYS A 105 -0.59 -1.34 2.85
C LYS A 105 -1.26 -0.82 4.12
N ASN A 106 -0.51 -0.12 4.96
CA ASN A 106 -1.05 0.54 6.17
C ASN A 106 -2.11 1.57 5.79
N PHE A 107 -1.78 2.44 4.83
CA PHE A 107 -2.72 3.42 4.31
C PHE A 107 -4.02 2.78 3.81
N LYS A 108 -3.93 1.68 3.06
CA LYS A 108 -5.11 0.94 2.59
C LYS A 108 -6.01 0.53 3.75
N HIS A 109 -5.42 -0.03 4.81
CA HIS A 109 -6.18 -0.43 6.00
C HIS A 109 -6.93 0.75 6.62
N ASP A 110 -6.23 1.87 6.82
CA ASP A 110 -6.80 3.06 7.47
C ASP A 110 -7.88 3.72 6.59
N TYR A 111 -7.64 3.83 5.29
CA TYR A 111 -8.59 4.37 4.33
C TYR A 111 -9.88 3.54 4.29
N GLU A 112 -9.78 2.22 4.15
CA GLU A 112 -10.96 1.35 4.06
C GLU A 112 -11.78 1.31 5.35
N LYS A 113 -11.13 1.54 6.50
CA LYS A 113 -11.82 1.76 7.75
C LYS A 113 -12.57 3.09 7.72
N LYS A 114 -11.90 4.17 7.32
CA LYS A 114 -12.47 5.52 7.34
C LYS A 114 -13.62 5.68 6.35
N ILE A 115 -13.47 5.23 5.11
CA ILE A 115 -14.44 5.47 4.03
C ILE A 115 -15.81 4.86 4.30
N LYS A 116 -15.89 3.81 5.14
CA LYS A 116 -17.15 3.19 5.58
C LYS A 116 -18.00 4.09 6.45
N GLU A 117 -17.40 5.13 7.04
CA GLU A 117 -18.09 6.12 7.87
C GLU A 117 -18.70 7.26 7.04
N LEU A 118 -18.44 7.31 5.73
CA LEU A 118 -18.87 8.39 4.85
C LEU A 118 -19.83 7.91 3.76
N THR A 119 -20.75 8.80 3.39
CA THR A 119 -21.69 8.61 2.28
C THR A 119 -21.15 9.27 1.01
N CYS A 120 -20.18 8.63 0.36
CA CYS A 120 -19.66 9.09 -0.93
C CYS A 120 -20.10 8.19 -2.07
N ALA A 121 -20.86 8.75 -3.02
CA ALA A 121 -21.18 8.05 -4.26
C ALA A 121 -19.93 7.91 -5.14
N ASP A 122 -19.83 6.78 -5.85
CA ASP A 122 -18.81 6.50 -6.86
C ASP A 122 -17.35 6.53 -6.36
N ILE A 123 -17.12 6.23 -5.08
CA ILE A 123 -15.78 6.09 -4.50
C ILE A 123 -15.53 4.63 -4.11
N ALA A 124 -14.36 4.11 -4.48
CA ALA A 124 -13.95 2.76 -4.10
C ALA A 124 -13.80 2.64 -2.59
N THR A 125 -14.57 1.73 -1.97
CA THR A 125 -14.48 1.42 -0.54
C THR A 125 -13.47 0.32 -0.21
N ILE A 126 -12.95 -0.34 -1.26
CA ILE A 126 -11.91 -1.36 -1.21
C ILE A 126 -10.87 -1.00 -2.26
N LEU A 127 -9.62 -0.87 -1.84
CA LEU A 127 -8.49 -0.50 -2.70
C LEU A 127 -7.76 -1.74 -3.23
N THR A 128 -6.96 -1.60 -4.28
CA THR A 128 -6.14 -2.70 -4.82
C THR A 128 -5.16 -3.25 -3.77
N SER A 129 -5.04 -4.57 -3.66
CA SER A 129 -4.00 -5.22 -2.83
C SER A 129 -2.71 -5.40 -3.63
N SER A 130 -1.56 -5.11 -2.99
CA SER A 130 -0.23 -5.35 -3.57
C SER A 130 0.19 -6.82 -3.54
N GLU A 131 -0.48 -7.64 -2.74
CA GLU A 131 -0.14 -9.05 -2.59
C GLU A 131 -0.32 -9.76 -3.94
N SER A 132 0.69 -10.54 -4.34
CA SER A 132 0.44 -11.55 -5.36
C SER A 132 -0.59 -12.50 -4.78
N THR A 133 -1.78 -12.58 -5.39
CA THR A 133 -2.58 -13.80 -5.27
C THR A 133 -1.65 -14.91 -5.75
N ASP A 134 -1.13 -15.67 -4.80
CA ASP A 134 -0.20 -16.74 -5.07
C ASP A 134 -0.98 -17.78 -5.89
N LEU A 135 -0.89 -17.68 -7.21
CA LEU A 135 -1.55 -18.59 -8.13
C LEU A 135 -1.18 -20.03 -7.80
N ALA A 136 0.01 -20.25 -7.24
CA ALA A 136 0.42 -21.53 -6.68
C ALA A 136 -0.49 -21.96 -5.52
N SER A 137 -0.74 -21.10 -4.53
CA SER A 137 -1.67 -21.39 -3.42
C SER A 137 -3.11 -21.68 -3.91
N ILE A 138 -3.60 -20.96 -4.93
CA ILE A 138 -4.93 -21.19 -5.52
C ILE A 138 -5.01 -22.53 -6.27
N ILE A 139 -3.92 -22.97 -6.93
CA ILE A 139 -3.87 -24.23 -7.70
C ILE A 139 -3.55 -25.43 -6.80
N ILE A 140 -2.70 -25.27 -5.77
CA ILE A 140 -2.28 -26.36 -4.88
C ILE A 140 -3.46 -26.93 -4.09
N VAL A 141 -4.38 -26.07 -3.64
CA VAL A 141 -5.57 -26.47 -2.87
C VAL A 141 -6.43 -27.50 -3.62
N PRO A 142 -6.92 -27.26 -4.85
CA PRO A 142 -7.68 -28.26 -5.60
C PRO A 142 -6.84 -29.49 -5.99
N VAL A 143 -5.56 -29.32 -6.29
CA VAL A 143 -4.67 -30.44 -6.69
C VAL A 143 -4.43 -31.43 -5.54
N ILE A 144 -4.47 -31.01 -4.28
CA ILE A 144 -4.31 -31.92 -3.14
C ILE A 144 -5.66 -32.47 -2.67
N ILE A 145 -6.69 -31.62 -2.62
CA ILE A 145 -8.00 -31.99 -2.07
C ILE A 145 -8.74 -32.98 -2.98
N ILE A 146 -8.73 -32.77 -4.29
CA ILE A 146 -9.49 -33.62 -5.24
C ILE A 146 -8.96 -35.06 -5.21
N PRO A 147 -7.65 -35.34 -5.33
CA PRO A 147 -7.14 -36.70 -5.22
C PRO A 147 -7.40 -37.32 -3.85
N ALA A 148 -7.24 -36.57 -2.76
CA ALA A 148 -7.50 -37.07 -1.42
C ALA A 148 -8.95 -37.56 -1.25
N LEU A 149 -9.92 -36.79 -1.75
CA LEU A 149 -11.34 -37.20 -1.77
C LEU A 149 -11.57 -38.43 -2.66
N CYS A 150 -10.94 -38.50 -3.84
CA CYS A 150 -11.01 -39.68 -4.71
C CYS A 150 -10.41 -40.94 -4.04
N PHE A 151 -9.29 -40.81 -3.35
CA PHE A 151 -8.65 -41.90 -2.61
C PHE A 151 -9.53 -42.39 -1.45
N ILE A 152 -10.11 -41.47 -0.66
CA ILE A 152 -11.01 -41.82 0.43
C ILE A 152 -12.24 -42.54 -0.12
N TYR A 153 -12.87 -42.01 -1.17
CA TYR A 153 -14.02 -42.63 -1.83
C TYR A 153 -13.70 -44.03 -2.35
N TYR A 154 -12.54 -44.22 -2.98
CA TYR A 154 -12.07 -45.52 -3.46
C TYR A 154 -11.89 -46.53 -2.32
N ILE A 155 -11.28 -46.13 -1.20
CA ILE A 155 -11.11 -46.99 -0.03
C ILE A 155 -12.47 -47.40 0.55
N VAL A 156 -13.39 -46.46 0.73
CA VAL A 156 -14.73 -46.73 1.27
C VAL A 156 -15.50 -47.71 0.38
N ASN A 157 -15.51 -47.50 -0.94
CA ASN A 157 -16.18 -48.41 -1.87
C ASN A 157 -15.56 -49.80 -1.88
N LYS A 158 -14.23 -49.90 -1.83
CA LYS A 158 -13.52 -51.18 -1.80
C LYS A 158 -13.83 -51.97 -0.52
N VAL A 159 -13.86 -51.31 0.64
CA VAL A 159 -14.19 -51.94 1.93
C VAL A 159 -15.65 -52.42 1.94
N ASN A 160 -16.60 -51.60 1.47
CA ASN A 160 -18.00 -52.01 1.36
C ASN A 160 -18.20 -53.23 0.42
N HIS A 161 -17.42 -53.34 -0.65
CA HIS A 161 -17.51 -54.49 -1.57
C HIS A 161 -16.94 -55.79 -0.98
N ILE A 162 -16.03 -55.70 -0.01
CA ILE A 162 -15.41 -56.83 0.69
C ILE A 162 -16.27 -57.31 1.86
N SER A 163 -17.02 -56.42 2.54
CA SER A 163 -17.88 -56.78 3.67
C SER A 163 -19.24 -57.40 3.28
N ILE A 164 -19.56 -57.46 1.98
CA ILE A 164 -20.83 -58.03 1.45
C ILE A 164 -20.62 -59.42 0.80
N LEU A 165 -19.42 -60.00 0.92
CA LEU A 165 -19.07 -61.35 0.46
C LEU A 165 -18.74 -62.27 1.64
#